data_AF-A0A0S4WN26-F1
#
_entry.id   AF-A0A0S4WN26-F1
#
_cell.length_a   1.000
_cell.length_b   1.000
_cell.length_c   1.000
_cell.angle_alpha   90.00
_cell.angle_beta   90.00
_cell.angle_gamma   90.00
#
_symmetry.space_group_name_H-M   'P 1'
#
loop_
_entity.id
_entity.type
_entity.pdbx_description
1 polymer ?
#
loop_
_entity_poly.entity_id
_entity_poly.type
_entity_poly.pdbx_seq_one_letter_code
_entity_poly.pdbx_strand_id
1 'polypeptide(L)'
;MANNYFVRNGFTPMYGKCGSGNCFDGVYVKGNTVYINEVKPLNANGSIQLSGQSGSLPTQMTDAWVDNAIGRLAKSGNPDAVRTAEILLQAKKDNTLVKIVTGVDSKGITAVKLSGGK
;
A
#
# COMPACT_ATOMS: atom_id res chain seq x y z
N MET A 1 -4.83 -13.41 -2.81
CA MET A 1 -4.70 -13.25 -4.28
C MET A 1 -3.66 -12.18 -4.64
N ALA A 2 -3.80 -10.94 -4.15
CA ALA A 2 -2.87 -9.85 -4.47
C ALA A 2 -1.39 -10.18 -4.17
N ASN A 3 -1.04 -10.65 -2.97
CA ASN A 3 0.35 -11.03 -2.66
C ASN A 3 0.94 -12.05 -3.65
N ASN A 4 0.18 -13.08 -4.02
CA ASN A 4 0.65 -14.09 -4.99
C ASN A 4 0.90 -13.48 -6.37
N TYR A 5 0.08 -12.52 -6.80
CA TYR A 5 0.30 -11.78 -8.04
C TYR A 5 1.63 -11.02 -8.00
N PHE A 6 1.88 -10.24 -6.94
CA PHE A 6 3.14 -9.49 -6.81
C PHE A 6 4.36 -10.43 -6.74
N VAL A 7 4.34 -11.44 -5.88
CA VAL A 7 5.46 -12.38 -5.73
C VAL A 7 5.78 -13.10 -7.05
N ARG A 8 4.77 -13.61 -7.77
CA ARG A 8 4.98 -14.26 -9.08
C ARG A 8 5.54 -13.31 -10.15
N ASN A 9 5.36 -12.01 -9.98
CA ASN A 9 5.89 -10.97 -10.87
C ASN A 9 7.22 -10.37 -10.38
N GLY A 10 7.93 -11.07 -9.47
CA GLY A 10 9.28 -10.72 -9.03
C GLY A 10 9.34 -9.60 -8.00
N PHE A 11 8.26 -9.35 -7.28
CA PHE A 11 8.25 -8.42 -6.15
C PHE A 11 8.59 -9.15 -4.85
N THR A 12 9.37 -8.50 -3.99
CA THR A 12 9.68 -8.99 -2.64
C THR A 12 8.72 -8.37 -1.63
N PRO A 13 7.92 -9.15 -0.88
CA PRO A 13 6.98 -8.61 0.09
C PRO A 13 7.69 -8.09 1.35
N MET A 14 7.10 -7.07 1.97
CA MET A 14 7.49 -6.50 3.25
C MET A 14 6.31 -6.45 4.22
N TYR A 15 6.60 -6.14 5.49
CA TYR A 15 5.57 -6.05 6.52
C TYR A 15 4.74 -4.76 6.38
N GLY A 16 3.43 -4.86 6.18
CA GLY A 16 2.54 -3.71 5.93
C GLY A 16 1.47 -3.44 7.00
N LYS A 17 1.42 -4.19 8.11
CA LYS A 17 0.29 -4.16 9.05
C LYS A 17 0.54 -3.27 10.28
N CYS A 18 -0.53 -2.75 10.89
CA CYS A 18 -0.45 -1.90 12.09
C CYS A 18 -1.45 -2.33 13.16
N GLY A 19 -0.99 -3.15 14.12
CA GLY A 19 -1.85 -3.66 15.19
C GLY A 19 -3.04 -4.46 14.64
N SER A 20 -4.25 -4.17 15.14
CA SER A 20 -5.50 -4.80 14.67
C SER A 20 -6.00 -4.31 13.31
N GLY A 21 -5.38 -3.26 12.73
CA GLY A 21 -5.71 -2.73 11.41
C GLY A 21 -4.61 -2.97 10.38
N ASN A 22 -4.96 -2.91 9.10
CA ASN A 22 -3.96 -2.84 8.04
C ASN A 22 -3.52 -1.38 7.87
N CYS A 23 -2.21 -1.13 7.87
CA CYS A 23 -1.66 0.15 7.39
C CYS A 23 -1.66 0.16 5.87
N PHE A 24 -1.10 -0.89 5.26
CA PHE A 24 -1.19 -1.18 3.84
C PHE A 24 -1.55 -2.66 3.69
N ASP A 25 -2.45 -2.98 2.77
CA ASP A 25 -2.75 -4.39 2.45
C ASP A 25 -1.54 -5.12 1.83
N GLY A 26 -0.62 -4.40 1.21
CA GLY A 26 0.68 -4.93 0.80
C GLY A 26 1.75 -3.86 0.66
N VAL A 27 2.99 -4.24 1.00
CA VAL A 27 4.20 -3.45 0.75
C VAL A 27 5.17 -4.35 0.01
N TYR A 28 5.78 -3.85 -1.06
CA TYR A 28 6.66 -4.64 -1.91
C TYR A 28 7.86 -3.85 -2.40
N VAL A 29 8.95 -4.55 -2.71
CA VAL A 29 10.15 -4.00 -3.35
C VAL A 29 10.38 -4.69 -4.69
N LYS A 30 10.74 -3.92 -5.71
CA LYS A 30 11.26 -4.44 -6.99
C LYS A 30 12.32 -3.49 -7.51
N GLY A 31 13.56 -3.96 -7.61
CA GLY A 31 14.71 -3.08 -7.86
C GLY A 31 14.84 -2.02 -6.77
N ASN A 32 14.99 -0.75 -7.18
CA ASN A 32 15.06 0.40 -6.25
C ASN A 32 13.70 1.06 -5.95
N THR A 33 12.59 0.44 -6.38
CA THR A 33 11.25 1.01 -6.24
C THR A 33 10.49 0.27 -5.14
N VAL A 34 9.84 1.05 -4.26
CA VAL A 34 8.96 0.53 -3.21
C VAL A 34 7.52 0.76 -3.63
N TYR A 35 6.68 -0.25 -3.46
CA TYR A 35 5.28 -0.24 -3.86
C TYR A 35 4.40 -0.44 -2.65
N ILE A 36 3.46 0.47 -2.42
CA ILE A 36 2.36 0.27 -1.46
C ILE A 36 1.08 -0.06 -2.22
N ASN A 37 0.32 -1.02 -1.68
CA ASN A 37 -0.87 -1.53 -2.31
C ASN A 37 -2.06 -1.54 -1.35
N GLU A 38 -3.18 -1.01 -1.81
CA GLU A 38 -4.50 -1.26 -1.20
C GLU A 38 -5.31 -2.24 -2.05
N VAL A 39 -5.98 -3.19 -1.41
CA VAL A 39 -6.79 -4.20 -2.07
C VAL A 39 -8.26 -3.89 -1.83
N LYS A 40 -9.05 -3.89 -2.89
CA LYS A 40 -10.50 -3.70 -2.84
C LYS A 40 -11.20 -4.75 -3.70
N PRO A 41 -12.45 -5.11 -3.39
CA PRO A 41 -13.31 -5.79 -4.35
C PRO A 41 -13.39 -4.98 -5.64
N LEU A 42 -13.29 -5.65 -6.78
CA LEU A 42 -13.54 -5.03 -8.08
C LEU A 42 -15.05 -4.90 -8.28
N ASN A 43 -15.53 -3.69 -8.56
CA ASN A 43 -16.94 -3.47 -8.83
C ASN A 43 -17.35 -4.08 -10.18
N ALA A 44 -18.64 -4.39 -10.35
CA ALA A 44 -19.15 -4.99 -11.59
C ALA A 44 -18.88 -4.14 -12.86
N ASN A 45 -18.73 -2.82 -12.70
CA ASN A 45 -18.37 -1.89 -13.77
C ASN A 45 -16.85 -1.73 -13.97
N GLY A 46 -16.03 -2.56 -13.32
CA GLY A 46 -14.57 -2.50 -13.39
C GLY A 46 -13.92 -1.39 -12.56
N SER A 47 -14.69 -0.59 -11.83
CA SER A 47 -14.13 0.44 -10.94
C SER A 47 -13.57 -0.15 -9.65
N ILE A 48 -12.63 0.58 -9.05
CA ILE A 48 -12.05 0.26 -7.75
C ILE A 48 -12.33 1.43 -6.82
N GLN A 49 -13.01 1.18 -5.70
CA GLN A 49 -13.38 2.21 -4.74
C GLN A 49 -12.50 2.15 -3.49
N LEU A 50 -11.65 3.16 -3.32
CA LEU A 50 -10.91 3.38 -2.08
C LEU A 50 -11.85 3.84 -0.96
N SER A 51 -11.52 3.50 0.28
CA SER A 51 -12.27 4.04 1.42
C SER A 51 -12.03 5.55 1.52
N GLY A 52 -13.11 6.31 1.58
CA GLY A 52 -13.08 7.74 1.85
C GLY A 52 -12.58 8.08 3.25
N GLN A 53 -12.54 9.36 3.58
CA GLN A 53 -12.22 9.83 4.92
C GLN A 53 -13.15 9.20 5.97
N SER A 54 -12.57 8.78 7.10
CA SER A 54 -13.30 8.23 8.24
C SER A 54 -12.73 8.81 9.53
N GLY A 55 -13.51 9.67 10.20
CA GLY A 55 -13.01 10.45 11.34
C GLY A 55 -11.79 11.28 10.96
N SER A 56 -10.68 11.06 11.67
CA SER A 56 -9.39 11.71 11.42
C SER A 56 -8.50 10.99 10.39
N LEU A 57 -8.91 9.81 9.90
CA LEU A 57 -8.16 9.09 8.87
C LEU A 57 -8.51 9.66 7.49
N PRO A 58 -7.53 10.20 6.73
CA PRO A 58 -7.79 10.72 5.39
C PRO A 58 -8.24 9.61 4.42
N THR A 59 -8.77 10.00 3.25
CA THR A 59 -9.07 9.05 2.17
C THR A 59 -7.84 8.18 1.86
N GLN A 60 -8.04 6.87 1.71
CA GLN A 60 -6.95 5.93 1.49
C GLN A 60 -6.09 6.32 0.27
N MET A 61 -4.79 6.02 0.35
CA MET A 61 -3.79 6.29 -0.68
C MET A 61 -3.52 7.77 -1.04
N THR A 62 -4.21 8.72 -0.41
CA THR A 62 -3.76 10.13 -0.40
C THR A 62 -2.41 10.25 0.31
N ASP A 63 -1.62 11.29 0.02
CA ASP A 63 -0.31 11.48 0.68
C ASP A 63 -0.44 11.56 2.20
N ALA A 64 -1.43 12.29 2.71
CA ALA A 64 -1.72 12.39 4.13
C ALA A 64 -2.06 11.02 4.76
N TRP A 65 -2.81 10.16 4.05
CA TRP A 65 -3.09 8.82 4.54
C TRP A 65 -1.84 7.93 4.56
N VAL A 66 -1.00 8.02 3.52
CA VAL A 66 0.27 7.28 3.45
C VAL A 66 1.20 7.71 4.58
N ASP A 67 1.32 9.00 4.85
CA ASP A 67 2.11 9.52 5.97
C ASP A 67 1.59 9.05 7.33
N ASN A 68 0.26 9.06 7.51
CA ASN A 68 -0.36 8.52 8.71
C ASN A 68 -0.06 7.03 8.89
N ALA A 69 -0.15 6.23 7.81
CA ALA A 69 0.13 4.80 7.83
C ALA A 69 1.61 4.50 8.15
N ILE A 70 2.54 5.22 7.51
CA ILE A 70 3.98 5.12 7.81
C ILE A 70 4.25 5.48 9.29
N GLY A 71 3.65 6.56 9.78
CA GLY A 71 3.80 6.98 11.18
C GLY A 71 3.28 5.93 12.18
N ARG A 72 2.20 5.21 11.84
CA ARG A 72 1.69 4.10 12.64
C ARG A 72 2.61 2.88 12.61
N LEU A 73 3.20 2.53 11.46
CA LEU A 73 4.20 1.46 11.35
C LEU A 73 5.41 1.75 12.26
N ALA A 74 5.95 2.97 12.18
CA ALA A 74 7.10 3.40 12.97
C ALA A 74 6.86 3.37 14.50
N LYS A 75 5.59 3.51 14.93
CA LYS A 75 5.20 3.52 16.36
C LYS A 75 4.67 2.19 16.87
N SER A 76 4.68 1.14 16.04
CA SER A 76 4.03 -0.14 16.35
C SER A 76 4.77 -1.00 17.38
N GLY A 77 6.06 -0.73 17.65
CA GLY A 77 6.92 -1.57 18.47
C GLY A 77 7.35 -2.88 17.81
N ASN A 78 6.84 -3.19 16.60
CA ASN A 78 7.27 -4.35 15.82
C ASN A 78 8.49 -3.96 14.96
N PRO A 79 9.65 -4.64 15.08
CA PRO A 79 10.87 -4.28 14.36
C PRO A 79 10.72 -4.35 12.83
N ASP A 80 9.95 -5.31 12.29
CA ASP A 80 9.72 -5.43 10.85
C ASP A 80 8.84 -4.29 10.31
N ALA A 81 7.87 -3.86 11.11
CA ALA A 81 7.02 -2.71 10.78
C ALA A 81 7.83 -1.41 10.81
N VAL A 82 8.67 -1.23 11.84
CA VAL A 82 9.57 -0.06 11.97
C VAL A 82 10.52 0.00 10.78
N ARG A 83 11.18 -1.11 10.44
CA ARG A 83 12.05 -1.21 9.26
C ARG A 83 11.31 -0.87 7.96
N THR A 84 10.06 -1.33 7.83
CA THR A 84 9.24 -1.00 6.66
C THR A 84 8.91 0.48 6.60
N ALA A 85 8.63 1.13 7.74
CA ALA A 85 8.41 2.56 7.81
C ALA A 85 9.65 3.36 7.35
N GLU A 86 10.85 2.97 7.78
CA GLU A 86 12.11 3.60 7.38
C GLU A 86 12.33 3.53 5.87
N ILE A 87 12.13 2.36 5.27
CA ILE A 87 12.24 2.14 3.82
C ILE A 87 11.21 2.97 3.05
N LEU A 88 9.97 3.05 3.54
CA LEU A 88 8.92 3.87 2.91
C LEU A 88 9.25 5.37 2.99
N LEU A 89 9.75 5.85 4.13
CA LEU A 89 10.20 7.25 4.27
C LEU A 89 11.35 7.57 3.32
N GLN A 90 12.32 6.66 3.18
CA GLN A 90 13.42 6.85 2.24
C GLN A 90 12.93 6.85 0.79
N ALA A 91 12.05 5.91 0.41
CA ALA A 91 11.47 5.86 -0.93
C ALA A 91 10.65 7.12 -1.26
N LYS A 92 9.98 7.74 -0.28
CA LYS A 92 9.34 9.05 -0.47
C LYS A 92 10.35 10.14 -0.78
N LYS A 93 11.45 10.22 -0.01
CA LYS A 93 12.51 11.22 -0.22
C LYS A 93 13.19 11.06 -1.59
N ASP A 94 13.40 9.83 -2.02
CA ASP A 94 14.07 9.51 -3.28
C ASP A 94 13.11 9.51 -4.49
N ASN A 95 11.82 9.80 -4.27
CA ASN A 95 10.76 9.74 -5.27
C ASN A 95 10.65 8.36 -5.97
N THR A 96 10.89 7.29 -5.20
CA THR A 96 10.80 5.88 -5.63
C THR A 96 9.65 5.13 -4.98
N LEU A 97 8.76 5.82 -4.25
CA LEU A 97 7.51 5.25 -3.74
C LEU A 97 6.42 5.26 -4.81
N VAL A 98 5.89 4.08 -5.15
CA VAL A 98 4.77 3.91 -6.08
C VAL A 98 3.52 3.46 -5.33
N LYS A 99 2.42 4.14 -5.61
CA LYS A 99 1.10 3.82 -5.08
C LYS A 99 0.34 2.94 -6.06
N ILE A 100 -0.14 1.80 -5.59
CA ILE A 100 -0.99 0.88 -6.37
C ILE A 100 -2.30 0.68 -5.62
N VAL A 101 -3.40 0.61 -6.37
CA VAL A 101 -4.63 0.00 -5.90
C VAL A 101 -4.93 -1.23 -6.74
N THR A 102 -5.35 -2.30 -6.09
CA THR A 102 -5.74 -3.55 -6.74
C THR A 102 -7.21 -3.84 -6.53
N GLY A 103 -7.92 -4.04 -7.63
CA GLY A 103 -9.26 -4.62 -7.63
C GLY A 103 -9.16 -6.13 -7.80
N VAL A 104 -9.85 -6.89 -6.96
CA VAL A 104 -9.91 -8.35 -7.05
C VAL A 104 -11.35 -8.85 -7.16
N ASP A 105 -11.58 -9.84 -8.01
CA ASP A 105 -12.83 -10.59 -8.11
C ASP A 105 -12.54 -12.08 -8.39
N SER A 106 -13.56 -12.86 -8.75
CA SER A 106 -13.38 -14.28 -9.09
C SER A 106 -12.64 -14.53 -10.41
N LYS A 107 -12.52 -13.52 -11.28
CA LYS A 107 -11.89 -13.63 -12.60
C LYS A 107 -10.42 -13.27 -12.56
N GLY A 108 -10.00 -12.39 -11.67
CA GLY A 108 -8.62 -11.92 -11.70
C GLY A 108 -8.28 -10.76 -10.78
N ILE A 109 -7.21 -10.08 -11.17
CA ILE A 109 -6.70 -8.89 -10.52
C ILE A 109 -6.51 -7.78 -11.56
N THR A 110 -6.97 -6.59 -11.22
CA THR A 110 -6.67 -5.36 -11.94
C THR A 110 -5.82 -4.48 -11.03
N ALA A 111 -4.62 -4.13 -11.44
CA ALA A 111 -3.71 -3.26 -10.69
C ALA A 111 -3.59 -1.90 -11.38
N VAL A 112 -3.89 -0.83 -10.64
CA VAL A 112 -3.81 0.55 -11.14
C VAL A 112 -2.74 1.29 -10.36
N LYS A 113 -1.75 1.84 -11.08
CA LYS A 113 -0.81 2.81 -10.51
C LYS A 113 -1.52 4.14 -10.34
N LEU A 114 -1.54 4.65 -9.12
CA LEU A 114 -2.05 5.99 -8.84
C LEU A 114 -0.96 7.02 -9.17
N SER A 115 -1.35 8.13 -9.79
CA SER A 115 -0.47 9.29 -9.92
C SER A 115 -0.11 9.79 -8.53
N GLY A 116 1.19 9.97 -8.26
CA GLY A 116 1.65 10.60 -7.01
C GLY A 116 1.09 12.02 -6.92
N GLY A 117 0.60 12.42 -5.74
CA GLY A 117 0.43 13.83 -5.45
C GLY A 117 1.79 14.49 -5.55
N LYS A 118 1.87 15.60 -6.28
CA LYS A 118 3.08 16.42 -6.35
C LYS A 118 3.43 16.98 -4.99
#